data_AF-A0A644ZLB1-F1
#
_entry.id   AF-A0A644ZLB1-F1
#
_cell.length_a   1.000
_cell.length_b   1.000
_cell.length_c   1.000
_cell.angle_alpha   90.00
_cell.angle_beta   90.00
_cell.angle_gamma   90.00
#
_symmetry.space_group_name_H-M   'P 1'
#
loop_
_entity.id
_entity.type
_entity.pdbx_description
1 polymer ?
#
loop_
_entity_poly.entity_id
_entity_poly.type
_entity_poly.pdbx_seq_one_letter_code
_entity_poly.pdbx_strand_id
1 'polypeptide(L)'
;MAAARLREAYLAWRRTQVPAPVSGQVARRSVQVGQRTASGTPLMAVVPLEQLWVDANFKEGQLSAMRIGQPATLTADLYGSSVTYHGKVVGLSAGTGSAFSLLPAQNATGNWIKVVQRLPVRIALDPAELKAHPLRIGLSMVVEVTVKDESGPQLSTGKQADTVAETSVFGDMDRDVDHLISELSVQNSGLAQ
;
A
#
# COMPACT_ATOMS: atom_id res chain seq x y z
N MET A 1 -34.43 -0.50 24.52
CA MET A 1 -33.42 0.45 25.04
C MET A 1 -32.20 -0.24 25.66
N ALA A 2 -32.35 -1.27 26.51
CA ALA A 2 -31.21 -1.99 27.10
C ALA A 2 -30.27 -2.63 26.06
N ALA A 3 -30.82 -3.31 25.04
CA ALA A 3 -30.03 -3.91 23.96
C ALA A 3 -29.18 -2.89 23.16
N ALA A 4 -29.72 -1.69 22.92
CA ALA A 4 -28.98 -0.63 22.22
C ALA A 4 -27.77 -0.14 23.05
N ARG A 5 -27.95 0.06 24.36
CA ARG A 5 -26.85 0.43 25.27
C ARG A 5 -25.79 -0.66 25.37
N LEU A 6 -26.20 -1.92 25.42
CA LEU A 6 -25.28 -3.06 25.41
C LEU A 6 -24.46 -3.09 24.11
N ARG A 7 -25.12 -2.89 22.97
CA ARG A 7 -24.45 -2.81 21.66
C ARG A 7 -23.40 -1.71 21.61
N GLU A 8 -23.76 -0.50 22.01
CA GLU A 8 -22.83 0.64 22.05
C GLU A 8 -21.62 0.36 22.95
N ALA A 9 -21.85 -0.16 24.16
CA ALA A 9 -20.78 -0.50 25.09
C ALA A 9 -19.87 -1.62 24.55
N TYR A 10 -20.45 -2.63 23.91
CA TYR A 10 -19.70 -3.74 23.29
C TYR A 10 -18.81 -3.24 22.15
N LEU A 11 -19.36 -2.43 21.24
CA LEU A 11 -18.58 -1.86 20.13
C LEU A 11 -17.48 -0.91 20.64
N ALA A 12 -17.76 -0.12 21.67
CA ALA A 12 -16.76 0.74 22.30
C ALA A 12 -15.62 -0.09 22.91
N TRP A 13 -15.94 -1.18 23.61
CA TRP A 13 -14.95 -2.10 24.17
C TRP A 13 -14.12 -2.78 23.08
N ARG A 14 -14.75 -3.31 22.02
CA ARG A 14 -14.02 -3.95 20.90
C ARG A 14 -13.06 -2.98 20.21
N ARG A 15 -13.45 -1.71 20.04
CA ARG A 15 -12.61 -0.65 19.46
C ARG A 15 -11.39 -0.26 20.31
N THR A 16 -11.31 -0.70 21.57
CA THR A 16 -10.09 -0.54 22.38
C THR A 16 -8.97 -1.47 21.94
N GLN A 17 -9.29 -2.56 21.25
CA GLN A 17 -8.32 -3.45 20.62
C GLN A 17 -8.12 -3.01 19.18
N VAL A 18 -6.90 -2.65 18.83
CA VAL A 18 -6.53 -2.21 17.48
C VAL A 18 -5.66 -3.29 16.84
N PRO A 19 -6.27 -4.35 16.27
CA PRO A 19 -5.53 -5.38 15.54
C PRO A 19 -4.93 -4.81 14.25
N ALA A 20 -3.85 -5.43 13.78
CA ALA A 20 -3.25 -5.06 12.51
C ALA A 20 -4.20 -5.43 11.36
N PRO A 21 -4.47 -4.52 10.39
CA PRO A 21 -5.37 -4.81 9.28
C PRO A 21 -4.74 -5.78 8.27
N VAL A 22 -3.41 -5.89 8.25
CA VAL A 22 -2.62 -6.72 7.34
C VAL A 22 -1.47 -7.39 8.05
N SER A 23 -1.04 -8.53 7.51
CA SER A 23 0.25 -9.12 7.83
C SER A 23 1.38 -8.25 7.29
N GLY A 24 2.42 -8.03 8.10
CA GLY A 24 3.55 -7.20 7.69
C GLY A 24 4.48 -6.85 8.85
N GLN A 25 5.45 -6.00 8.56
CA GLN A 25 6.40 -5.50 9.54
C GLN A 25 6.05 -4.08 9.99
N VAL A 26 6.19 -3.78 11.28
CA VAL A 26 5.99 -2.42 11.79
C VAL A 26 7.17 -1.55 11.36
N ALA A 27 6.93 -0.62 10.42
CA ALA A 27 7.93 0.31 9.93
C ALA A 27 8.09 1.54 10.84
N ARG A 28 6.99 1.98 11.47
CA ARG A 28 7.01 3.10 12.41
C ARG A 28 6.01 2.88 13.53
N ARG A 29 6.44 3.17 14.77
CA ARG A 29 5.57 3.25 15.95
C ARG A 29 5.59 4.67 16.47
N SER A 30 4.43 5.33 16.49
CA SER A 30 4.27 6.73 16.90
C SER A 30 3.68 6.87 18.30
N VAL A 31 3.48 5.77 19.02
CA VAL A 31 2.89 5.74 20.36
C VAL A 31 3.71 4.94 21.36
N GLN A 32 3.57 5.30 22.63
CA GLN A 32 4.19 4.64 23.78
C GLN A 32 3.15 4.20 24.80
N VAL A 33 3.53 3.24 25.65
CA VAL A 33 2.69 2.77 26.76
C VAL A 33 2.37 3.94 27.69
N GLY A 34 1.11 4.08 28.08
CA GLY A 34 0.62 5.18 28.92
C GLY A 34 0.24 6.46 28.18
N GLN A 35 0.55 6.56 26.88
CA GLN A 35 0.16 7.71 26.07
C GLN A 35 -1.34 7.66 25.73
N ARG A 36 -2.05 8.78 25.96
CA ARG A 36 -3.44 8.95 25.50
C ARG A 36 -3.47 9.26 24.01
N THR A 37 -4.39 8.63 23.30
CA THR A 37 -4.56 8.77 21.85
C THR A 37 -5.99 9.21 21.54
N ALA A 38 -6.14 10.06 20.52
CA ALA A 38 -7.46 10.47 20.04
C ALA A 38 -7.89 9.59 18.86
N SER A 39 -9.20 9.48 18.64
CA SER A 39 -9.74 8.81 17.46
C SER A 39 -9.13 9.37 16.17
N GLY A 40 -8.80 8.49 15.23
CA GLY A 40 -8.18 8.85 13.96
C GLY A 40 -6.68 9.15 14.03
N THR A 41 -6.04 9.13 15.20
CA THR A 41 -4.59 9.31 15.32
C THR A 41 -3.86 8.07 14.80
N PRO A 42 -2.98 8.19 13.78
CA PRO A 42 -2.20 7.05 13.31
C PRO A 42 -1.20 6.58 14.38
N LEU A 43 -1.33 5.33 14.82
CA LEU A 43 -0.52 4.77 15.90
C LEU A 43 0.76 4.10 15.38
N MET A 44 0.61 3.35 14.29
CA MET A 44 1.65 2.51 13.69
C MET A 44 1.51 2.47 12.17
N ALA A 45 2.62 2.30 11.48
CA ALA A 45 2.67 1.98 10.06
C ALA A 45 3.13 0.53 9.91
N VAL A 46 2.29 -0.31 9.29
CA VAL A 46 2.60 -1.71 8.97
C VAL A 46 2.84 -1.82 7.47
N VAL A 47 3.95 -2.45 7.08
CA VAL A 47 4.34 -2.65 5.69
C VAL A 47 4.19 -4.13 5.32
N PRO A 48 3.34 -4.48 4.34
CA PRO A 48 3.24 -5.84 3.84
C PRO A 48 4.47 -6.17 2.99
N LEU A 49 5.33 -7.07 3.48
CA LEU A 49 6.59 -7.41 2.82
C LEU A 49 6.42 -8.25 1.55
N GLU A 50 5.26 -8.89 1.37
CA GLU A 50 4.95 -9.76 0.23
C GLU A 50 4.48 -8.97 -1.01
N GLN A 51 4.11 -7.70 -0.85
CA GLN A 51 3.53 -6.86 -1.91
C GLN A 51 4.35 -5.57 -2.10
N LEU A 52 5.68 -5.69 -2.07
CA LEU A 52 6.55 -4.54 -2.32
C LEU A 52 6.64 -4.25 -3.82
N TRP A 53 6.60 -2.97 -4.15
CA TRP A 53 6.88 -2.45 -5.48
C TRP A 53 7.98 -1.40 -5.43
N VAL A 54 8.61 -1.17 -6.58
CA VAL A 54 9.57 -0.10 -6.80
C VAL A 54 8.94 0.93 -7.73
N ASP A 55 8.94 2.19 -7.30
CA ASP A 55 8.60 3.31 -8.17
C ASP A 55 9.89 3.84 -8.81
N ALA A 56 10.14 3.43 -10.06
CA ALA A 56 11.35 3.75 -10.81
C ALA A 56 11.12 4.96 -11.74
N ASN A 57 12.00 5.97 -11.66
CA ASN A 57 11.84 7.22 -12.41
C ASN A 57 12.58 7.18 -13.75
N PHE A 58 11.86 6.92 -14.84
CA PHE A 58 12.41 6.87 -16.20
C PHE A 58 12.26 8.21 -16.93
N LYS A 59 13.17 8.50 -17.87
CA LYS A 59 13.05 9.68 -18.75
C LYS A 59 11.86 9.50 -19.70
N GLU A 60 11.17 10.58 -20.02
CA GLU A 60 10.01 10.57 -20.93
C GLU A 60 10.26 9.81 -22.25
N GLY A 61 11.41 10.01 -22.89
CA GLY A 61 11.76 9.30 -24.13
C GLY A 61 11.89 7.77 -23.98
N GLN A 62 12.23 7.28 -22.79
CA GLN A 62 12.38 5.84 -22.50
C GLN A 62 11.03 5.15 -22.29
N LEU A 63 9.95 5.91 -22.05
CA LEU A 63 8.61 5.36 -21.84
C LEU A 63 7.90 4.99 -23.13
N SER A 64 8.36 5.52 -24.27
CA SER A 64 7.75 5.33 -25.59
C SER A 64 7.60 3.85 -25.96
N ALA A 65 8.63 3.05 -25.71
CA ALA A 65 8.66 1.61 -25.98
C ALA A 65 8.23 0.76 -24.76
N MET A 66 8.12 1.38 -23.58
CA MET A 66 7.80 0.65 -22.35
C MET A 66 6.33 0.24 -22.32
N ARG A 67 6.07 -0.99 -21.88
CA ARG A 67 4.73 -1.59 -21.76
C ARG A 67 4.55 -2.31 -20.43
N ILE A 68 3.31 -2.38 -19.98
CA ILE A 68 2.92 -3.19 -18.83
C ILE A 68 3.18 -4.67 -19.15
N GLY A 69 3.70 -5.40 -18.18
CA GLY A 69 4.07 -6.81 -18.28
C GLY A 69 5.53 -7.06 -18.65
N GLN A 70 6.27 -6.02 -19.07
CA GLN A 70 7.69 -6.19 -19.42
C GLN A 70 8.52 -6.60 -18.20
N PRO A 71 9.45 -7.56 -18.36
CA PRO A 71 10.32 -8.00 -17.28
C PRO A 71 11.34 -6.90 -16.94
N ALA A 72 11.60 -6.76 -15.65
CA ALA A 72 12.55 -5.83 -15.10
C ALA A 72 13.52 -6.56 -14.16
N THR A 73 14.77 -6.13 -14.20
CA THR A 73 15.84 -6.58 -13.32
C THR A 73 16.23 -5.41 -12.44
N LEU A 74 16.28 -5.62 -11.12
CA LEU A 74 16.56 -4.58 -10.15
C LEU A 74 17.69 -5.02 -9.23
N THR A 75 18.60 -4.10 -8.95
CA THR A 75 19.74 -4.34 -8.06
C THR A 75 19.71 -3.30 -6.95
N ALA A 76 19.65 -3.75 -5.69
CA ALA A 76 19.63 -2.85 -4.55
C ALA A 76 21.05 -2.45 -4.15
N ASP A 77 21.25 -1.15 -3.93
CA ASP A 77 22.56 -0.63 -3.47
C ASP A 77 22.98 -1.25 -2.12
N LEU A 78 21.99 -1.61 -1.28
CA LEU A 78 22.21 -2.25 0.03
C LEU A 78 22.99 -3.58 -0.07
N TYR A 79 22.69 -4.38 -1.08
CA TYR A 79 23.31 -5.70 -1.29
C TYR A 79 24.39 -5.66 -2.38
N GLY A 80 24.61 -4.50 -3.00
CA GLY A 80 25.49 -4.35 -4.15
C GLY A 80 25.09 -5.29 -5.31
N SER A 81 26.07 -5.72 -6.09
CA SER A 81 25.87 -6.63 -7.22
C SER A 81 25.64 -8.10 -6.81
N SER A 82 25.57 -8.41 -5.52
CA SER A 82 25.43 -9.79 -5.03
C SER A 82 23.99 -10.32 -5.08
N VAL A 83 23.00 -9.42 -5.07
CA VAL A 83 21.58 -9.79 -5.07
C VAL A 83 20.88 -9.05 -6.20
N THR A 84 20.26 -9.82 -7.08
CA THR A 84 19.43 -9.32 -8.18
C THR A 84 17.99 -9.72 -7.92
N TYR A 85 17.10 -8.76 -8.06
CA TYR A 85 15.65 -8.95 -7.96
C TYR A 85 15.04 -8.94 -9.36
N HIS A 86 14.07 -9.80 -9.57
CA HIS A 86 13.26 -9.86 -10.77
C HIS A 86 11.87 -9.30 -10.48
N GLY A 87 11.37 -8.57 -11.46
CA GLY A 87 10.07 -7.93 -11.37
C GLY A 87 9.41 -7.77 -12.72
N LYS A 88 8.20 -7.21 -12.68
CA LYS A 88 7.43 -6.88 -13.88
C LYS A 88 6.88 -5.48 -13.77
N VAL A 89 6.86 -4.76 -14.89
CA VAL A 89 6.18 -3.47 -14.99
C VAL A 89 4.68 -3.70 -14.80
N VAL A 90 4.10 -3.14 -13.75
CA VAL A 90 2.66 -3.30 -13.44
C VAL A 90 1.86 -2.03 -13.69
N GLY A 91 2.53 -0.88 -13.79
CA GLY A 91 1.86 0.38 -14.08
C GLY A 91 2.81 1.46 -14.56
N LEU A 92 2.33 2.26 -15.50
CA LEU A 92 2.95 3.50 -15.89
C LEU A 92 2.04 4.64 -15.41
N SER A 93 2.62 5.63 -14.74
CA SER A 93 1.84 6.75 -14.20
C SER A 93 1.24 7.58 -15.34
N ALA A 94 -0.03 7.98 -15.19
CA ALA A 94 -0.76 8.76 -16.19
C ALA A 94 -0.33 10.24 -16.29
N GLY A 95 0.63 10.70 -15.48
CA GLY A 95 1.13 12.07 -15.51
C GLY A 95 2.45 12.27 -14.77
N THR A 96 3.16 13.36 -15.08
CA THR A 96 4.39 13.79 -14.40
C THR A 96 4.06 14.48 -13.07
N GLY A 97 4.95 14.40 -12.06
CA GLY A 97 4.79 15.14 -10.80
C GLY A 97 4.73 16.67 -10.98
N SER A 98 5.24 17.19 -12.11
CA SER A 98 5.15 18.60 -12.50
C SER A 98 3.77 19.02 -13.02
N ALA A 99 2.97 18.10 -13.57
CA ALA A 99 1.61 18.39 -14.05
C ALA A 99 0.60 18.62 -12.91
N PHE A 100 0.95 18.23 -11.68
CA PHE A 100 0.12 18.37 -10.49
C PHE A 100 0.70 19.35 -9.44
N SER A 101 1.77 20.09 -9.80
CA SER A 101 2.36 21.10 -8.92
C SER A 101 1.55 22.41 -8.96
N LEU A 102 1.21 22.95 -7.79
CA LEU A 102 0.53 24.25 -7.63
C LEU A 102 1.36 25.43 -8.16
N LEU A 103 2.67 25.23 -8.34
CA LEU A 103 3.58 26.22 -8.92
C LEU A 103 4.20 25.61 -10.20
N PRO A 104 3.86 26.14 -11.39
CA PRO A 104 4.54 25.73 -12.62
C PRO A 104 6.00 26.18 -12.57
N ALA A 105 6.88 25.42 -13.22
CA ALA A 105 8.28 25.80 -13.39
C ALA A 105 8.35 27.09 -14.24
N GLN A 106 8.51 28.25 -13.60
CA GLN A 106 8.78 29.51 -14.30
C GLN A 106 10.23 29.50 -14.79
N ASN A 107 10.44 29.00 -16.00
CA ASN A 107 11.70 29.21 -16.71
C ASN A 107 11.68 30.59 -17.37
N ALA A 108 11.78 31.64 -16.56
CA ALA A 108 11.90 33.02 -17.03
C ALA A 108 13.39 33.38 -17.16
N THR A 109 14.00 33.16 -18.33
CA THR A 109 15.18 33.89 -18.87
C THR A 109 15.78 33.15 -20.08
N GLY A 110 15.36 33.53 -21.30
CA GLY A 110 16.18 33.60 -22.53
C GLY A 110 17.04 32.42 -23.04
N ASN A 111 17.20 31.32 -22.33
CA ASN A 111 18.01 30.16 -22.74
C ASN A 111 17.11 28.93 -22.77
N TRP A 112 16.77 28.45 -23.97
CA TRP A 112 15.92 27.27 -24.12
C TRP A 112 16.74 26.01 -23.86
N ILE A 113 16.84 25.61 -22.59
CA ILE A 113 17.38 24.30 -22.21
C ILE A 113 16.20 23.33 -22.11
N LYS A 114 16.18 22.31 -22.97
CA LYS A 114 15.17 21.23 -22.91
C LYS A 114 15.37 20.41 -21.64
N VAL A 115 14.54 20.63 -20.63
CA VAL A 115 14.52 19.82 -19.40
C VAL A 115 13.76 18.53 -19.66
N VAL A 116 14.43 17.38 -19.54
CA VAL A 116 13.79 16.06 -19.69
C VAL A 116 12.95 15.77 -18.44
N GLN A 117 11.65 15.56 -18.62
CA GLN A 117 10.77 15.13 -17.53
C GLN A 117 10.99 13.65 -17.23
N ARG A 118 10.82 13.27 -15.97
CA ARG A 118 10.83 11.88 -15.52
C ARG A 118 9.44 11.49 -15.05
N LEU A 119 9.01 10.28 -15.40
CA LEU A 119 7.77 9.72 -14.90
C LEU A 119 8.04 8.45 -14.10
N PRO A 120 7.34 8.27 -12.97
CA PRO A 120 7.44 7.05 -12.18
C PRO A 120 6.73 5.89 -12.87
N VAL A 121 7.44 4.78 -12.98
CA VAL A 121 6.97 3.48 -13.45
C VAL A 121 6.99 2.53 -12.27
N ARG A 122 5.86 1.87 -12.02
CA ARG A 122 5.71 0.92 -10.94
C ARG A 122 6.10 -0.48 -11.39
N ILE A 123 6.99 -1.09 -10.63
CA ILE A 123 7.51 -2.43 -10.89
C ILE A 123 7.23 -3.29 -9.66
N ALA A 124 6.47 -4.37 -9.84
CA ALA A 124 6.24 -5.36 -8.79
C ALA A 124 7.42 -6.33 -8.75
N LEU A 125 7.85 -6.70 -7.54
CA LEU A 125 8.96 -7.62 -7.30
C LEU A 125 8.46 -9.04 -7.02
N ASP A 126 9.31 -10.05 -7.25
CA ASP A 126 9.02 -11.43 -6.87
C ASP A 126 9.00 -11.60 -5.33
N PRO A 127 7.88 -12.04 -4.73
CA PRO A 127 7.78 -12.26 -3.29
C PRO A 127 8.78 -13.29 -2.74
N ALA A 128 9.18 -14.29 -3.54
CA ALA A 128 10.13 -15.32 -3.10
C ALA A 128 11.53 -14.74 -2.87
N GLU A 129 11.97 -13.85 -3.76
CA GLU A 129 13.26 -13.17 -3.67
C GLU A 129 13.27 -12.14 -2.53
N LEU A 130 12.16 -11.42 -2.32
CA LEU A 130 11.96 -10.53 -1.17
C LEU A 130 12.02 -11.29 0.17
N LYS A 131 11.52 -12.53 0.20
CA LYS A 131 11.58 -13.36 1.41
C LYS A 131 13.01 -13.84 1.70
N ALA A 132 13.78 -14.16 0.66
CA ALA A 132 15.19 -14.55 0.80
C ALA A 132 16.07 -13.35 1.19
N HIS A 133 15.81 -12.18 0.61
CA HIS A 133 16.54 -10.95 0.85
C HIS A 133 15.57 -9.78 1.11
N PRO A 134 15.18 -9.55 2.38
CA PRO A 134 14.19 -8.53 2.72
C PRO A 134 14.66 -7.10 2.40
N LEU A 135 13.93 -6.43 1.51
CA LEU A 135 14.10 -5.00 1.25
C LEU A 135 13.33 -4.15 2.26
N ARG A 136 13.87 -2.98 2.58
CA ARG A 136 13.23 -1.97 3.43
C ARG A 136 12.73 -0.81 2.58
N ILE A 137 11.66 -0.16 3.04
CA ILE A 137 11.15 1.06 2.40
C ILE A 137 12.21 2.16 2.39
N GLY A 138 12.30 2.89 1.27
CA GLY A 138 13.21 4.02 1.10
C GLY A 138 14.64 3.66 0.64
N LEU A 139 14.90 2.40 0.28
CA LEU A 139 16.18 2.02 -0.34
C LEU A 139 16.23 2.43 -1.81
N SER A 140 17.44 2.76 -2.27
CA SER A 140 17.75 3.01 -3.67
C SER A 140 18.07 1.73 -4.42
N MET A 141 17.65 1.66 -5.69
CA MET A 141 17.92 0.53 -6.57
C MET A 141 18.20 1.03 -7.99
N VAL A 142 19.03 0.29 -8.72
CA VAL A 142 19.19 0.42 -10.16
C VAL A 142 18.18 -0.51 -10.83
N VAL A 143 17.50 0.00 -11.87
CA VAL A 143 16.42 -0.72 -12.56
C VAL A 143 16.73 -0.78 -14.05
N GLU A 144 16.69 -2.00 -14.59
CA GLU A 144 16.82 -2.28 -16.01
C GLU A 144 15.55 -2.98 -16.51
N VAL A 145 14.84 -2.36 -17.45
CA VAL A 145 13.63 -2.92 -18.05
C VAL A 145 13.97 -3.46 -19.43
N THR A 146 13.61 -4.71 -19.69
CA THR A 146 13.81 -5.32 -21.01
C THR A 146 12.61 -5.03 -21.91
N VAL A 147 12.87 -4.22 -22.94
CA VAL A 147 11.85 -3.72 -23.87
C VAL A 147 11.97 -4.46 -25.21
N LYS A 148 11.40 -5.67 -25.30
CA LYS A 148 11.43 -6.49 -26.52
C LYS A 148 10.10 -6.53 -27.27
N ASP A 149 9.00 -6.40 -26.53
CA ASP A 149 7.65 -6.45 -27.07
C ASP A 149 6.92 -5.14 -26.72
N GLU A 150 6.56 -4.39 -27.76
CA GLU A 150 5.86 -3.10 -27.68
C GLU A 150 4.36 -3.22 -27.96
N SER A 151 3.85 -4.43 -28.18
CA SER A 151 2.44 -4.69 -28.50
C SER A 151 1.50 -4.58 -27.28
N GLY A 152 2.06 -4.57 -26.07
CA GLY A 152 1.30 -4.47 -24.82
C GLY A 152 0.65 -3.10 -24.59
N PRO A 153 -0.16 -2.96 -23.52
CA PRO A 153 -0.75 -1.69 -23.14
C PRO A 153 0.28 -0.80 -22.41
N GLN A 154 0.27 0.50 -22.73
CA GLN A 154 1.11 1.52 -22.06
C GLN A 154 0.40 2.14 -20.85
N LEU A 155 -0.93 2.07 -20.80
CA LEU A 155 -1.75 2.51 -19.68
C LEU A 155 -2.46 1.30 -19.10
N SER A 156 -2.55 1.23 -17.77
CA SER A 156 -3.30 0.17 -17.09
C SER A 156 -4.78 0.28 -17.49
N THR A 157 -5.26 -0.67 -18.29
CA THR A 157 -6.62 -0.71 -18.82
C THR A 157 -7.61 -1.48 -17.93
N GLY A 158 -7.13 -2.04 -16.81
CA GLY A 158 -7.92 -2.84 -15.88
C GLY A 158 -7.87 -2.28 -14.46
N LYS A 159 -9.05 -2.29 -13.82
CA LYS A 159 -9.30 -2.20 -12.37
C LYS A 159 -8.05 -2.63 -11.60
N GLN A 160 -7.47 -1.74 -10.78
CA GLN A 160 -6.36 -2.06 -9.86
C GLN A 160 -6.64 -3.43 -9.25
N ALA A 161 -5.96 -4.45 -9.77
CA ALA A 161 -6.05 -5.78 -9.19
C ALA A 161 -5.37 -5.63 -7.84
N ASP A 162 -6.16 -5.90 -6.81
CA ASP A 162 -5.85 -5.75 -5.40
C ASP A 162 -5.89 -4.29 -4.92
N THR A 163 -7.12 -3.87 -4.56
CA THR A 163 -7.36 -2.93 -3.47
C THR A 163 -6.25 -3.10 -2.44
N VAL A 164 -5.54 -2.02 -2.12
CA VAL A 164 -4.47 -1.98 -1.12
C VAL A 164 -5.02 -2.52 0.20
N ALA A 165 -4.85 -3.83 0.41
CA ALA A 165 -5.34 -4.62 1.51
C ALA A 165 -6.83 -4.47 1.88
N GLU A 166 -7.66 -5.43 1.45
CA GLU A 166 -8.94 -5.67 2.11
C GLU A 166 -8.70 -6.34 3.47
N THR A 167 -9.28 -5.79 4.54
CA THR A 167 -9.16 -6.37 5.89
C THR A 167 -10.51 -6.89 6.38
N SER A 168 -10.57 -8.18 6.69
CA SER A 168 -11.75 -8.82 7.30
C SER A 168 -11.80 -8.67 8.81
N VAL A 169 -10.76 -8.08 9.41
CA VAL A 169 -10.54 -8.03 10.87
C VAL A 169 -11.68 -7.34 11.63
N PHE A 170 -12.45 -6.49 10.95
CA PHE A 170 -13.59 -5.79 11.52
C PHE A 170 -14.97 -6.34 11.08
N GLY A 171 -15.00 -7.32 10.18
CA GLY A 171 -16.23 -7.80 9.52
C GLY A 171 -17.18 -8.63 10.39
N ASP A 172 -16.74 -9.06 11.56
CA ASP A 172 -17.52 -9.95 12.45
C ASP A 172 -18.09 -9.23 13.69
N MET A 173 -17.72 -7.97 13.96
CA MET A 173 -18.12 -7.28 15.19
C MET A 173 -19.64 -7.12 15.35
N ASP A 174 -20.36 -6.83 14.27
CA ASP A 174 -21.81 -6.68 14.30
C ASP A 174 -22.53 -8.02 14.48
N ARG A 175 -21.96 -9.11 13.92
CA ARG A 175 -22.50 -10.47 14.12
C ARG A 175 -22.30 -10.95 15.55
N ASP A 176 -21.12 -10.70 16.12
CA ASP A 176 -20.80 -11.08 17.51
C ASP A 176 -21.73 -10.40 18.51
N VAL A 177 -22.02 -9.11 18.32
CA VAL A 177 -22.88 -8.36 19.24
C VAL A 177 -24.36 -8.79 19.14
N ASP A 178 -24.83 -9.12 17.94
CA ASP A 178 -26.18 -9.63 17.73
C ASP A 178 -26.37 -11.00 18.37
N HIS A 179 -25.37 -11.88 18.26
CA HIS A 179 -25.38 -13.18 18.94
C HIS A 179 -25.48 -13.01 20.46
N LEU A 180 -24.63 -12.16 21.04
CA LEU A 180 -24.62 -11.89 22.49
C LEU A 180 -25.95 -11.31 23.00
N ILE A 181 -26.55 -10.39 22.24
CA ILE A 181 -27.86 -9.82 22.58
C ILE A 181 -28.94 -10.91 22.54
N SER A 182 -28.90 -11.79 21.54
CA SER A 182 -29.88 -12.87 21.41
C SER A 182 -29.77 -13.87 22.57
N GLU A 183 -28.56 -14.28 22.95
CA GLU A 183 -28.32 -15.21 24.07
C GLU A 183 -28.81 -14.63 25.39
N LEU A 184 -28.44 -13.39 25.70
CA LEU A 184 -28.86 -12.72 26.92
C LEU A 184 -30.37 -12.49 26.96
N SER A 185 -31.01 -12.24 25.81
CA SER A 185 -32.46 -12.11 25.74
C SER A 185 -33.16 -13.44 26.06
N VAL A 186 -32.65 -14.56 25.51
CA VAL A 186 -33.18 -15.91 25.80
C VAL A 186 -32.99 -16.25 27.28
N GLN A 187 -31.80 -16.04 27.81
CA GLN A 187 -31.47 -16.36 29.20
C GLN A 187 -32.32 -15.56 30.20
N ASN A 188 -32.54 -14.27 29.94
CA ASN A 188 -33.41 -13.44 30.77
C ASN A 188 -34.89 -13.82 30.65
N SER A 189 -35.33 -14.28 29.47
CA SER A 189 -36.71 -14.76 29.29
C SER A 189 -36.98 -16.09 30.01
N GLY A 190 -35.97 -16.95 30.13
CA GLY A 190 -36.08 -18.22 30.86
C GLY A 190 -36.01 -18.08 32.39
N LEU A 191 -35.45 -16.99 32.90
CA LEU A 191 -35.40 -16.67 34.34
C LEU A 191 -36.68 -15.98 34.86
N ALA A 192 -37.60 -15.61 33.96
CA ALA A 192 -38.84 -14.90 34.29
C ALA A 192 -40.08 -15.82 34.41
N GLN A 193 -39.88 -17.14 34.43
CA GLN A 193 -40.92 -18.16 34.66
C GLN A 193 -40.81 -18.81 36.04
#